data_AF-A0A9D1TXZ7-F1
#
_entry.id   AF-A0A9D1TXZ7-F1
#
_cell.length_a   1.000
_cell.length_b   1.000
_cell.length_c   1.000
_cell.angle_alpha   90.00
_cell.angle_beta   90.00
_cell.angle_gamma   90.00
#
_symmetry.space_group_name_H-M   'P 1'
#
loop_
_entity.id
_entity.type
_entity.pdbx_description
1 polymer ?
#
loop_
_entity_poly.entity_id
_entity_poly.type
_entity_poly.pdbx_seq_one_letter_code
_entity_poly.pdbx_strand_id
1 'polypeptide(L)' 'LVNARKVANKICGERAKAIAYHDTVVPLMDEIRYHIDKLELMVDNEMWPLPKYRELLFLR' A
#
# COMPACT_ATOMS: atom_id res chain seq x y z
N LEU A 1 -6.08 -2.62 -7.52
CA LEU A 1 -5.39 -1.30 -7.44
C LEU A 1 -5.27 -0.54 -8.76
N VAL A 2 -4.65 -1.09 -9.81
CA VAL A 2 -4.44 -0.38 -11.10
C VAL A 2 -5.76 0.05 -11.76
N ASN A 3 -6.78 -0.82 -11.75
CA ASN A 3 -8.08 -0.50 -12.33
C ASN A 3 -8.83 0.59 -11.53
N ALA A 4 -8.79 0.54 -10.20
CA ALA A 4 -9.37 1.56 -9.33
C ALA A 4 -8.74 2.94 -9.56
N ARG A 5 -7.41 3.00 -9.69
CA ARG A 5 -6.69 4.25 -10.02
C ARG A 5 -7.08 4.80 -11.39
N LYS A 6 -7.25 3.94 -12.41
CA LYS A 6 -7.71 4.36 -13.75
C LYS A 6 -9.11 4.98 -13.71
N VAL A 7 -10.01 4.45 -12.87
CA VAL A 7 -11.36 5.00 -12.68
C VAL A 7 -11.29 6.33 -11.93
N ALA A 8 -10.57 6.39 -10.80
CA ALA A 8 -10.44 7.59 -9.98
C ALA A 8 -9.77 8.77 -10.74
N ASN A 9 -8.84 8.47 -11.66
CA ASN A 9 -8.17 9.50 -12.47
C ASN A 9 -9.08 10.19 -13.48
N LYS A 10 -10.16 9.52 -13.91
CA LYS A 10 -11.14 10.07 -14.86
C LYS A 10 -12.16 11.01 -14.22
N ILE A 11 -12.24 11.06 -12.89
CA ILE A 11 -13.18 11.93 -12.18
C ILE A 11 -12.73 13.38 -12.30
N CYS A 12 -13.64 14.25 -12.75
CA CYS A 12 -13.41 15.69 -12.86
C CYS A 12 -13.79 16.36 -11.53
N GLY A 13 -12.87 17.13 -10.95
CA GLY A 13 -13.01 17.74 -9.62
C GLY A 13 -12.10 17.11 -8.58
N GLU A 14 -11.25 17.95 -7.97
CA GLU A 14 -10.19 17.54 -7.03
C GLU A 14 -10.75 16.86 -5.78
N ARG A 15 -11.85 17.39 -5.23
CA ARG A 15 -12.52 16.83 -4.04
C ARG A 15 -13.09 15.44 -4.30
N ALA A 16 -13.80 15.26 -5.41
CA ALA A 16 -14.38 13.96 -5.76
C ALA A 16 -13.30 12.92 -6.07
N LYS A 17 -12.19 13.34 -6.70
CA LYS A 17 -11.01 12.50 -6.89
C LYS A 17 -10.40 12.09 -5.55
N ALA A 18 -10.23 13.00 -4.60
CA ALA A 18 -9.69 12.68 -3.28
C ALA A 18 -10.55 11.66 -2.53
N ILE A 19 -11.87 11.83 -2.52
CA ILE A 19 -12.81 10.88 -1.90
C ILE A 19 -12.71 9.51 -2.57
N ALA A 20 -12.70 9.44 -3.90
CA ALA A 20 -12.58 8.18 -4.61
C ALA A 20 -11.26 7.47 -4.31
N TYR A 21 -10.15 8.19 -4.22
CA TYR A 21 -8.86 7.61 -3.82
C TYR A 21 -8.89 7.08 -2.38
N HIS A 22 -9.47 7.83 -1.45
CA HIS A 22 -9.62 7.41 -0.07
C HIS A 22 -10.47 6.13 0.04
N ASP A 23 -11.65 6.11 -0.57
CA ASP A 23 -12.62 5.02 -0.35
C ASP A 23 -12.30 3.75 -1.15
N THR A 24 -11.63 3.87 -2.30
CA THR A 24 -11.39 2.71 -3.18
C THR A 24 -9.94 2.29 -3.29
N VAL A 25 -8.98 3.21 -3.14
CA VAL A 25 -7.55 2.88 -3.32
C VAL A 25 -6.88 2.56 -1.99
N VAL A 26 -7.22 3.27 -0.91
CA VAL A 26 -6.61 3.03 0.42
C VAL A 26 -6.94 1.63 0.96
N PRO A 27 -8.20 1.13 0.95
CA PRO A 27 -8.49 -0.21 1.48
C PRO A 27 -7.75 -1.32 0.72
N LEU A 28 -7.55 -1.14 -0.60
CA LEU A 28 -6.78 -2.08 -1.42
C LEU A 28 -5.28 -2.04 -1.10
N MET A 29 -4.74 -0.89 -0.65
CA MET A 29 -3.36 -0.82 -0.18
C MET A 29 -3.20 -1.45 1.20
N ASP A 30 -4.19 -1.31 2.08
CA ASP A 30 -4.18 -1.94 3.40
C ASP A 30 -4.25 -3.46 3.32
N GLU A 31 -5.04 -4.01 2.40
CA GLU A 31 -5.07 -5.46 2.13
C GLU A 31 -3.70 -5.97 1.65
N ILE A 32 -3.06 -5.25 0.73
CA ILE A 32 -1.70 -5.59 0.26
C ILE A 32 -0.71 -5.52 1.42
N ARG A 33 -0.78 -4.48 2.27
CA ARG A 33 0.10 -4.36 3.45
C ARG A 33 -0.08 -5.56 4.38
N TYR A 34 -1.31 -5.96 4.68
CA TYR A 34 -1.58 -7.12 5.52
C TYR A 34 -0.94 -8.41 4.98
N HIS A 35 -0.99 -8.63 3.67
CA HIS A 35 -0.33 -9.78 3.05
C HIS A 35 1.21 -9.66 3.07
N ILE A 36 1.75 -8.46 2.83
CA ILE A 36 3.20 -8.22 2.89
C ILE A 36 3.72 -8.42 4.31
N ASP A 37 3.07 -7.90 5.35
CA ASP A 37 3.49 -8.04 6.74
C ASP A 37 3.53 -9.54 7.16
N LYS A 38 2.59 -10.35 6.65
CA LYS A 38 2.61 -11.81 6.84
C LYS A 38 3.77 -12.48 6.11
N LEU A 39 4.08 -12.05 4.89
CA LEU A 39 5.22 -12.57 4.14
C LEU A 39 6.54 -12.16 4.79
N GLU A 40 6.65 -10.95 5.32
CA GLU A 40 7.82 -10.44 6.04
C GLU A 40 8.16 -11.29 7.28
N LEU A 41 7.13 -11.85 7.94
CA LEU A 41 7.28 -12.77 9.08
C LEU A 41 7.73 -14.18 8.68
N MET A 42 7.35 -14.65 7.48
CA MET A 42 7.65 -16.01 7.00
C MET A 42 8.92 -16.08 6.15
N VAL A 43 9.29 -14.99 5.49
CA VAL A 43 10.44 -14.92 4.56
C VAL A 43 11.68 -14.44 5.32
N ASP A 44 12.77 -15.16 5.11
CA ASP A 44 14.07 -14.87 5.70
C ASP A 44 14.63 -13.51 5.24
N ASN A 45 15.36 -12.82 6.13
CA ASN A 45 15.87 -11.47 5.91
C ASN A 45 16.76 -11.37 4.66
N GLU A 46 17.56 -12.41 4.39
CA GLU A 46 18.54 -12.41 3.29
C GLU A 46 17.90 -12.41 1.89
N MET A 47 16.65 -12.87 1.77
CA MET A 47 15.92 -12.89 0.50
C MET A 47 15.07 -11.63 0.27
N TRP A 48 14.97 -10.73 1.26
CA TRP A 48 14.13 -9.54 1.16
C TRP A 48 14.97 -8.32 0.73
N PRO A 49 14.74 -7.73 -0.46
CA PRO A 49 15.61 -6.68 -1.02
C PRO A 49 15.38 -5.29 -0.41
N LEU A 50 14.38 -5.13 0.47
CA LEU A 50 14.01 -3.86 1.08
C LEU A 50 14.27 -3.91 2.59
N PRO A 51 14.63 -2.80 3.26
CA PRO A 51 14.74 -2.79 4.71
C PRO A 51 13.39 -3.09 5.37
N LYS A 52 13.39 -3.93 6.40
CA LYS A 52 12.17 -4.34 7.11
C LYS A 52 11.57 -3.16 7.88
N TYR A 53 10.26 -3.20 8.11
CA TYR A 53 9.58 -2.11 8.84
C TYR A 53 10.18 -1.87 10.23
N ARG A 54 10.64 -2.94 10.88
CA ARG A 54 11.32 -2.86 12.18
C ARG A 54 12.68 -2.17 12.09
N GLU A 55 13.42 -2.39 11.01
CA GLU A 55 14.69 -1.70 10.80
C GLU A 55 14.44 -0.21 10.56
N LEU A 56 13.47 0.14 9.70
CA LEU A 56 13.10 1.54 9.47
C LEU A 56 12.64 2.29 10.74
N LEU A 57 11.95 1.61 11.65
CA LEU A 57 11.41 2.21 12.88
C LEU A 57 12.39 2.18 14.06
N PHE A 58 13.34 1.26 14.08
CA PHE A 58 14.25 1.05 15.22
C PHE A 58 15.75 1.16 14.87
N LEU A 59 16.11 1.61 13.66
CA LEU A 59 17.46 2.09 13.35
C LEU A 59 17.76 3.31 14.23
N ARG A 60 18.38 3.04 15.39
CA ARG A 60 19.02 4.00 16.27
C ARG A 60 20.41 3.49 16.61
#